data_AF-A0A062TRB8-F1
#
_entry.id   AF-A0A062TRB8-F1
#
_cell.length_a   1.000
_cell.length_b   1.000
_cell.length_c   1.000
_cell.angle_alpha   90.00
_cell.angle_beta   90.00
_cell.angle_gamma   90.00
#
_symmetry.space_group_name_H-M   'P 1'
#
loop_
_entity.id
_entity.type
_entity.pdbx_description
1 polymer ?
#
loop_
_entity_poly.entity_id
_entity_poly.type
_entity_poly.pdbx_seq_one_letter_code
_entity_poly.pdbx_strand_id
1 'polypeptide(L)'
;MAGGEWAVVAGAAIGILGTLGSTWLAHQLDGRKQSRIDKARKDLLKKTLAGAEKTGWMSVETLAHIIGADLDTTRALLIEINARGSMKTEKEMWSLISRNPLPTDSDAG
;
A
#
# COMPACT_ATOMS: atom_id res chain seq x y z
N MET A 1 -18.64 -12.95 56.80
CA MET A 1 -18.95 -12.52 55.43
C MET A 1 -17.66 -11.97 54.83
N ALA A 2 -16.90 -12.79 54.11
CA ALA A 2 -15.69 -12.35 53.41
C ALA A 2 -15.52 -13.28 52.21
N GLY A 3 -15.96 -12.83 51.03
CA GLY A 3 -16.03 -13.71 49.85
C GLY A 3 -16.30 -13.02 48.52
N GLY A 4 -16.05 -11.70 48.40
CA GLY A 4 -16.36 -10.94 47.18
C GLY A 4 -15.22 -10.11 46.59
N GLU A 5 -14.17 -9.82 47.37
CA GLU A 5 -13.21 -8.76 47.00
C GLU A 5 -12.18 -9.24 45.95
N TRP A 6 -11.75 -10.50 45.99
CA TRP A 6 -10.80 -11.06 45.01
C TRP A 6 -11.43 -11.33 43.64
N ALA A 7 -12.74 -11.56 43.58
CA ALA A 7 -13.45 -11.82 42.32
C ALA A 7 -13.47 -10.57 41.43
N VAL A 8 -13.58 -9.38 42.03
CA VAL A 8 -13.58 -8.10 41.30
C VAL A 8 -12.18 -7.76 40.80
N VAL A 9 -11.14 -7.99 41.62
CA VAL A 9 -9.74 -7.72 41.24
C VAL A 9 -9.25 -8.70 40.17
N ALA A 10 -9.57 -10.00 40.30
CA ALA A 10 -9.25 -10.99 39.29
C ALA A 10 -10.00 -10.75 37.98
N GLY A 11 -11.28 -10.38 38.03
CA GLY A 11 -12.07 -10.01 36.85
C GLY A 11 -11.54 -8.77 36.14
N ALA A 12 -11.13 -7.74 36.89
CA ALA A 12 -10.55 -6.51 36.33
C ALA A 12 -9.19 -6.75 35.66
N ALA A 13 -8.33 -7.58 36.26
CA ALA A 13 -7.01 -7.91 35.71
C ALA A 13 -7.11 -8.70 34.39
N ILE A 14 -8.08 -9.63 34.28
CA ILE A 14 -8.34 -10.39 33.05
C ILE A 14 -8.90 -9.48 31.94
N GLY A 15 -9.74 -8.50 32.29
CA GLY A 15 -10.28 -7.53 31.33
C GLY A 15 -9.21 -6.62 30.69
N ILE A 16 -8.24 -6.16 31.48
CA ILE A 16 -7.16 -5.28 30.99
C ILE A 16 -6.16 -6.05 30.11
N LEU A 17 -5.76 -7.26 30.54
CA LEU A 17 -4.87 -8.12 29.74
C LEU A 17 -5.55 -8.64 28.47
N GLY A 18 -6.85 -8.94 28.52
CA GLY A 18 -7.64 -9.34 27.36
C GLY A 18 -7.74 -8.24 26.31
N THR A 19 -7.94 -6.98 26.73
CA THR A 19 -8.06 -5.84 25.82
C THR A 19 -6.74 -5.54 25.12
N LEU A 20 -5.62 -5.46 25.85
CA LEU A 20 -4.30 -5.21 25.26
C LEU A 20 -3.84 -6.34 24.33
N GLY A 21 -4.11 -7.60 24.68
CA GLY A 21 -3.80 -8.75 23.82
C GLY A 21 -4.63 -8.76 22.53
N SER A 22 -5.90 -8.36 22.61
CA SER A 22 -6.79 -8.30 21.45
C SER A 22 -6.41 -7.19 20.46
N THR A 23 -6.00 -6.01 20.94
CA THR A 23 -5.56 -4.90 20.06
C THR A 23 -4.24 -5.24 19.35
N TRP A 24 -3.29 -5.87 20.05
CA TRP A 24 -2.03 -6.30 19.44
C TRP A 24 -2.25 -7.38 18.37
N LEU A 25 -3.12 -8.36 18.66
CA LEU A 25 -3.45 -9.41 17.71
C LEU A 25 -4.22 -8.87 16.48
N ALA A 26 -5.17 -7.96 16.69
CA ALA A 26 -5.91 -7.29 15.62
C ALA A 26 -4.97 -6.49 14.72
N HIS A 27 -4.05 -5.70 15.30
CA HIS A 27 -3.08 -4.92 14.54
C HIS A 27 -2.13 -5.79 13.69
N GLN A 28 -1.69 -6.93 14.22
CA GLN A 28 -0.87 -7.89 13.47
C GLN A 28 -1.65 -8.56 12.33
N LEU A 29 -2.93 -8.89 12.55
CA LEU A 29 -3.79 -9.49 11.54
C LEU A 29 -4.13 -8.49 10.42
N ASP A 30 -4.41 -7.23 10.77
CA ASP A 30 -4.72 -6.18 9.81
C ASP A 30 -3.51 -5.82 8.96
N GLY A 31 -2.32 -5.71 9.54
CA GLY A 31 -1.07 -5.52 8.79
C GLY A 31 -0.80 -6.65 7.77
N ARG A 32 -1.10 -7.91 8.13
CA ARG A 32 -0.95 -9.06 7.22
C ARG A 32 -1.98 -9.04 6.08
N LYS A 33 -3.24 -8.67 6.36
CA LYS A 33 -4.27 -8.54 5.33
C LYS A 33 -3.93 -7.42 4.35
N GLN A 34 -3.52 -6.27 4.87
CA GLN A 34 -3.11 -5.12 4.07
C GLN A 34 -1.92 -5.48 3.16
N SER A 35 -0.89 -6.13 3.71
CA SER A 35 0.27 -6.61 2.94
C SER A 35 -0.11 -7.54 1.77
N ARG A 36 -1.09 -8.42 1.97
CA ARG A 36 -1.58 -9.31 0.90
C ARG A 36 -2.29 -8.54 -0.22
N ILE A 37 -3.15 -7.59 0.13
CA ILE A 37 -3.87 -6.76 -0.83
C ILE A 37 -2.86 -5.91 -1.62
N ASP A 38 -1.92 -5.27 -0.94
CA ASP A 38 -0.94 -4.41 -1.59
C ASP A 38 -0.01 -5.20 -2.51
N LYS A 39 0.33 -6.45 -2.18
CA LYS A 39 1.01 -7.34 -3.10
C LYS A 39 0.20 -7.59 -4.38
N ALA A 40 -1.09 -7.93 -4.24
CA ALA A 40 -1.96 -8.15 -5.40
C ALA A 40 -2.10 -6.89 -6.27
N ARG A 41 -2.23 -5.72 -5.65
CA ARG A 41 -2.28 -4.42 -6.35
C ARG A 41 -0.98 -4.14 -7.11
N LYS A 42 0.18 -4.37 -6.49
CA LYS A 42 1.49 -4.23 -7.15
C LYS A 42 1.66 -5.16 -8.34
N ASP A 43 1.21 -6.41 -8.21
CA ASP A 43 1.27 -7.37 -9.31
C ASP A 43 0.37 -6.96 -10.48
N LEU A 44 -0.82 -6.40 -10.19
CA LEU A 44 -1.68 -5.80 -11.22
C LEU A 44 -1.02 -4.60 -11.89
N LEU A 45 -0.51 -3.63 -11.12
CA LEU A 45 0.17 -2.45 -11.66
C LEU A 45 1.34 -2.84 -12.58
N LYS A 46 2.19 -3.79 -12.15
CA LYS A 46 3.31 -4.28 -12.97
C LYS A 46 2.83 -4.87 -14.30
N LYS A 47 1.81 -5.73 -14.27
CA LYS A 47 1.24 -6.35 -15.49
C LYS A 47 0.64 -5.30 -16.41
N THR A 48 -0.13 -4.37 -15.86
CA THR A 48 -0.77 -3.29 -16.61
C THR A 48 0.27 -2.39 -17.28
N LEU A 49 1.27 -1.91 -16.53
CA LEU A 49 2.31 -1.04 -17.10
C LEU A 49 3.25 -1.77 -18.06
N ALA A 50 3.51 -3.07 -17.85
CA ALA A 50 4.24 -3.89 -18.80
C ALA A 50 3.46 -4.12 -20.11
N GLY A 51 2.13 -4.19 -20.03
CA GLY A 51 1.23 -4.34 -21.17
C GLY A 51 0.74 -3.01 -21.77
N ALA A 52 1.14 -1.86 -21.21
CA ALA A 52 0.76 -0.56 -21.72
C ALA A 52 1.24 -0.36 -23.17
N GLU A 53 0.56 0.52 -23.90
CA GLU A 53 0.81 0.83 -25.31
C GLU A 53 2.27 1.24 -25.59
N LYS A 54 2.60 1.52 -26.86
CA LYS A 54 4.00 1.77 -27.31
C LYS A 54 4.74 2.80 -26.45
N THR A 55 4.07 3.81 -25.92
CA THR A 55 4.66 4.84 -25.07
C THR A 55 4.97 4.34 -23.65
N GLY A 56 4.25 3.32 -23.17
CA GLY A 56 4.39 2.75 -21.83
C GLY A 56 3.83 3.61 -20.70
N TRP A 57 3.20 4.75 -21.00
CA TRP A 57 2.68 5.70 -20.02
C TRP A 57 1.18 5.51 -19.78
N MET A 58 0.74 5.57 -18.52
CA MET A 58 -0.68 5.51 -18.14
C MET A 58 -1.03 6.55 -17.08
N SER A 59 -2.26 7.07 -17.08
CA SER A 59 -2.66 8.07 -16.08
C SER A 59 -2.80 7.43 -14.69
N VAL A 60 -2.46 8.18 -13.65
CA VAL A 60 -2.61 7.70 -12.27
C VAL A 60 -4.08 7.38 -11.93
N GLU A 61 -5.05 8.11 -12.49
CA GLU A 61 -6.47 7.84 -12.20
C GLU A 61 -6.91 6.48 -12.77
N THR A 62 -6.42 6.12 -13.96
CA THR A 62 -6.71 4.82 -14.57
C THR A 62 -6.07 3.70 -13.75
N LEU A 63 -4.82 3.88 -13.31
CA LEU A 63 -4.12 2.91 -12.48
C LEU A 63 -4.82 2.70 -11.14
N ALA A 64 -5.25 3.79 -10.49
CA ALA A 64 -6.01 3.77 -9.25
C ALA A 64 -7.35 3.03 -9.40
N HIS A 65 -8.06 3.27 -10.51
CA HIS A 65 -9.29 2.54 -10.85
C HIS A 65 -9.05 1.04 -11.03
N ILE A 66 -7.98 0.65 -11.73
CA ILE A 66 -7.63 -0.77 -11.98
C ILE A 66 -7.37 -1.52 -10.67
N ILE A 67 -6.72 -0.90 -9.70
CA ILE A 67 -6.36 -1.56 -8.43
C ILE A 67 -7.33 -1.32 -7.29
N GLY A 68 -8.39 -0.52 -7.53
CA GLY A 68 -9.36 -0.13 -6.50
C GLY A 68 -8.71 0.52 -5.29
N ALA A 69 -7.84 1.51 -5.51
CA ALA A 69 -7.18 2.28 -4.46
C ALA A 69 -7.32 3.78 -4.73
N ASP A 70 -7.09 4.59 -3.71
CA ASP A 70 -6.96 6.04 -3.87
C ASP A 70 -5.64 6.41 -4.56
N LEU A 71 -5.52 7.67 -4.96
CA LEU A 71 -4.37 8.16 -5.71
C LEU A 71 -3.06 8.08 -4.92
N ASP A 72 -3.09 8.37 -3.62
CA ASP A 72 -1.87 8.38 -2.79
C ASP A 72 -1.36 6.96 -2.54
N THR A 73 -2.25 6.02 -2.23
CA THR A 73 -1.93 4.60 -2.18
C THR A 73 -1.38 4.12 -3.52
N THR A 74 -1.99 4.54 -4.63
CA THR A 74 -1.53 4.16 -5.98
C THR A 74 -0.11 4.65 -6.25
N ARG A 75 0.20 5.91 -5.94
CA ARG A 75 1.55 6.49 -6.09
C ARG A 75 2.58 5.77 -5.23
N ALA A 76 2.26 5.48 -3.97
CA ALA A 76 3.14 4.74 -3.07
C ALA A 76 3.48 3.35 -3.63
N LEU A 77 2.47 2.61 -4.07
CA LEU A 77 2.66 1.28 -4.68
C LEU A 77 3.42 1.35 -6.00
N LEU A 78 3.24 2.41 -6.80
CA LEU A 78 3.98 2.64 -8.03
C LEU A 78 5.49 2.82 -7.77
N ILE A 79 5.85 3.60 -6.76
CA ILE A 79 7.25 3.77 -6.33
C ILE A 79 7.83 2.42 -5.90
N GLU A 80 7.10 1.64 -5.10
CA GLU A 80 7.55 0.31 -4.64
C GLU A 80 7.82 -0.68 -5.78
N ILE A 81 7.21 -0.50 -6.96
CA ILE A 81 7.44 -1.36 -8.12
C ILE A 81 8.44 -0.78 -9.12
N ASN A 82 9.21 0.24 -8.74
CA ASN A 82 10.15 0.95 -9.62
C ASN A 82 9.45 1.60 -10.84
N ALA A 83 8.27 2.18 -10.62
CA ALA A 83 7.65 3.09 -11.58
C ALA A 83 8.00 4.55 -11.26
N ARG A 84 7.88 5.42 -12.26
CA ARG A 84 8.09 6.86 -12.15
C ARG A 84 6.95 7.64 -12.79
N GLY A 85 6.70 8.84 -12.27
CA GLY A 85 5.84 9.84 -12.90
C GLY A 85 6.55 10.53 -14.07
N SER A 86 5.83 10.94 -15.12
CA SER A 86 6.34 11.69 -16.27
C SER A 86 6.73 13.11 -15.86
N MET A 87 7.82 13.63 -16.45
CA MET A 87 8.28 15.02 -16.26
C MET A 87 7.82 15.97 -17.37
N LYS A 88 7.27 15.42 -18.46
CA LYS A 88 7.05 16.17 -19.72
C LYS A 88 5.57 16.41 -20.02
N THR A 89 4.67 15.94 -19.18
CA THR A 89 3.23 15.94 -19.45
C THR A 89 2.49 16.80 -18.43
N GLU A 90 1.51 17.58 -18.89
CA GLU A 90 0.61 18.33 -17.99
C GLU A 90 -0.25 17.41 -17.12
N LYS A 91 -0.52 16.19 -17.59
CA LYS A 91 -1.22 15.14 -16.85
C LYS A 91 -0.24 14.25 -16.10
N GLU A 92 -0.65 13.78 -14.92
CA GLU A 92 0.11 12.85 -14.10
C GLU A 92 0.09 11.44 -14.72
N MET A 93 1.14 11.14 -15.48
CA MET A 93 1.34 9.86 -16.15
C MET A 93 2.44 9.07 -15.48
N TRP A 94 2.30 7.76 -15.39
CA TRP A 94 3.27 6.86 -14.76
C TRP A 94 3.69 5.73 -15.70
N SER A 95 4.93 5.28 -15.55
CA SER A 95 5.49 4.13 -16.30
C SER A 95 6.55 3.41 -15.48
N LEU A 96 6.82 2.14 -15.82
CA LEU A 96 7.97 1.41 -15.28
C LEU A 96 9.27 2.05 -15.74
N ILE A 97 10.24 2.23 -14.82
CA ILE A 97 11.56 2.77 -15.15
C ILE A 97 12.26 1.92 -16.22
N SER A 98 12.03 0.59 -16.23
CA SER A 98 12.57 -0.31 -17.25
C SER A 98 12.07 -0.05 -18.67
N ARG A 99 10.93 0.63 -18.82
CA ARG A 99 10.38 1.04 -20.12
C ARG A 99 10.71 2.49 -20.44
N ASN A 100 10.65 3.35 -19.44
CA ASN A 100 10.90 4.78 -19.54
C ASN A 100 11.93 5.19 -18.47
N PRO A 101 13.24 5.11 -18.79
CA PRO A 101 14.30 5.37 -17.82
C PRO A 101 14.27 6.83 -17.33
N LEU A 102 14.91 7.05 -16.18
CA LEU A 102 15.15 8.39 -15.68
C LEU A 102 16.14 9.10 -16.62
N PRO A 103 15.96 10.39 -16.92
CA PRO A 103 16.98 11.18 -17.59
C PRO A 103 18.29 11.06 -16.82
N THR A 104 19.35 10.74 -17.53
CA THR A 104 20.69 10.76 -16.97
C THR A 104 21.32 12.12 -17.25
N ASP A 105 22.32 12.54 -16.48
CA ASP A 105 22.98 13.84 -16.69
C ASP A 105 23.58 14.01 -18.10
N SER A 106 23.81 12.90 -18.82
CA SER A 106 24.23 12.88 -20.23
C SER A 106 23.15 13.26 -21.25
N ASP A 107 21.87 13.29 -20.85
CA ASP A 107 20.72 13.56 -21.74
C ASP A 107 20.26 15.03 -21.70
N ALA A 108 20.95 15.89 -20.93
CA ALA A 108 20.61 17.30 -20.70
C ALA A 108 21.41 18.30 -21.58
N GLY A 109 22.07 17.81 -22.64
CA GLY A 109 22.89 18.59 -23.59
C GLY A 109 22.11 19.18 -24.75
#